data_AF-A0A6M2A180-F1
#
_entry.id   AF-A0A6M2A180-F1
#
_cell.length_a   1.000
_cell.length_b   1.000
_cell.length_c   1.000
_cell.angle_alpha   90.00
_cell.angle_beta   90.00
_cell.angle_gamma   90.00
#
_symmetry.space_group_name_H-M   'P 1'
#
loop_
_entity.id
_entity.type
_entity.pdbx_description
1 polymer ?
#
loop_
_entity_poly.entity_id
_entity_poly.type
_entity_poly.pdbx_seq_one_letter_code
_entity_poly.pdbx_strand_id
1 'polypeptide(L)'
;MSFINKFFNYFLLSLIVLTPLTGKTDYLIENQSKAFDTALTISDQGILKQKDNGFVYLDVANEFINSVATLIDLPGELRSPPTATRSVGAHISVFYEKEEIAPLELGSTFSFEPKDIRSFTLHTRDGLKKLWLLAVDSPDLENLRESYNCSSKLKGHDFHITLGKQMPSAPEGWKNVEVISPLNYLDQPYEGLSSEGDFNTVENNALQEIAKHVDNVAQLNLKNNGFVYLDVDDRYVEEMTEYLPVTGDFKVLSTGPRKMGAHISVIYEDEMIGHEIWNLSEAGQWFTFQVKELRYVDRGAKRLWLLAVEAPGLEHLRTQYGLKPKLQGHDFHITLGYESLVEAACEEEKDAA
;
A
#
# COMPACT_ATOMS: atom_id res chain seq x y z
N MET A 1 -7.91 -76.80 -35.96
CA MET A 1 -8.28 -76.01 -37.15
C MET A 1 -9.31 -74.99 -36.70
N SER A 2 -8.94 -73.70 -36.63
CA SER A 2 -9.34 -72.66 -37.61
C SER A 2 -10.78 -72.18 -37.37
N PHE A 3 -11.15 -70.91 -37.22
CA PHE A 3 -10.54 -69.57 -37.15
C PHE A 3 -11.75 -68.59 -36.99
N ILE A 4 -11.51 -67.30 -36.75
CA ILE A 4 -12.39 -66.13 -37.07
C ILE A 4 -13.28 -65.53 -35.95
N ASN A 5 -12.72 -64.43 -35.40
CA ASN A 5 -13.20 -63.04 -35.35
C ASN A 5 -14.54 -62.68 -34.68
N LYS A 6 -14.49 -61.77 -33.70
CA LYS A 6 -14.58 -60.30 -33.92
C LYS A 6 -14.58 -59.57 -32.56
N PHE A 7 -13.43 -59.06 -32.12
CA PHE A 7 -13.35 -57.98 -31.14
C PHE A 7 -12.54 -56.86 -31.77
N PHE A 8 -13.24 -55.91 -32.37
CA PHE A 8 -12.69 -54.65 -32.84
C PHE A 8 -13.73 -53.60 -32.45
N ASN A 9 -13.42 -52.77 -31.46
CA ASN A 9 -14.03 -51.46 -31.31
C ASN A 9 -13.13 -50.58 -30.43
N TYR A 10 -12.45 -49.66 -31.13
CA TYR A 10 -12.06 -48.32 -30.71
C TYR A 10 -11.27 -48.14 -29.42
N PHE A 11 -9.95 -48.33 -29.50
CA PHE A 11 -9.00 -47.60 -28.66
C PHE A 11 -8.76 -46.22 -29.29
N LEU A 12 -9.68 -45.29 -29.04
CA LEU A 12 -9.50 -43.87 -29.36
C LEU A 12 -8.52 -43.31 -28.33
N LEU A 13 -7.22 -43.41 -28.62
CA LEU A 13 -6.16 -42.79 -27.83
C LEU A 13 -6.28 -41.27 -28.02
N SER A 14 -7.08 -40.62 -27.17
CA SER A 14 -7.10 -39.16 -27.09
C SER A 14 -5.72 -38.71 -26.61
N LEU A 15 -4.95 -38.13 -27.53
CA LEU A 15 -3.78 -37.34 -27.21
C LEU A 15 -4.28 -36.13 -26.39
N ILE A 16 -4.39 -36.29 -25.07
CA ILE A 16 -4.58 -35.17 -24.17
C ILE A 16 -3.25 -34.44 -24.18
N VAL A 17 -3.14 -33.43 -25.05
CA VAL A 17 -2.12 -32.40 -24.91
C VAL A 17 -2.48 -31.69 -23.60
N LEU A 18 -1.91 -32.19 -22.51
CA LEU A 18 -1.82 -31.46 -21.25
C LEU A 18 -0.95 -30.25 -21.55
N THR A 19 -1.55 -29.17 -22.06
CA THR A 19 -0.94 -27.86 -21.94
C THR A 19 -0.74 -27.66 -20.44
N PRO A 20 0.50 -27.52 -19.95
CA PRO A 20 0.71 -27.19 -18.55
C PRO A 20 -0.13 -25.95 -18.29
N LEU A 21 -0.97 -25.98 -17.24
CA LEU A 21 -1.56 -24.78 -16.68
C LEU A 21 -0.37 -23.92 -16.24
N THR A 22 0.14 -23.11 -17.15
CA THR A 22 1.05 -22.02 -16.84
C THR A 22 0.18 -21.05 -16.08
N GLY A 23 0.27 -21.11 -14.75
CA GLY A 23 -0.32 -20.11 -13.88
C GLY A 23 0.04 -18.74 -14.43
N LYS A 24 -0.96 -17.87 -14.57
CA LYS A 24 -0.77 -16.51 -15.07
C LYS A 24 0.38 -15.89 -14.29
N THR A 25 1.43 -15.48 -14.98
CA THR A 25 2.56 -14.80 -14.34
C THR A 25 2.07 -13.45 -13.86
N ASP A 26 2.01 -13.27 -12.54
CA ASP A 26 1.52 -12.03 -11.91
C ASP A 26 2.57 -10.88 -11.95
N TYR A 27 3.54 -10.94 -12.86
CA TYR A 27 4.60 -9.96 -13.03
C TYR A 27 4.67 -9.41 -14.45
N LEU A 28 5.27 -8.23 -14.58
CA LEU A 28 5.63 -7.58 -15.82
C LEU A 28 7.15 -7.63 -15.99
N ILE A 29 7.63 -7.94 -17.20
CA ILE A 29 9.04 -7.80 -17.56
C ILE A 29 9.25 -6.36 -18.01
N GLU A 30 10.18 -5.67 -17.36
CA GLU A 30 10.43 -4.24 -17.53
C GLU A 30 11.66 -4.03 -18.42
N ASN A 31 11.53 -3.18 -19.44
CA ASN A 31 12.65 -2.85 -20.32
C ASN A 31 13.59 -1.84 -19.66
N GLN A 32 14.58 -2.35 -18.92
CA GLN A 32 15.53 -1.56 -18.11
C GLN A 32 16.97 -1.85 -18.52
N SER A 33 17.30 -1.69 -19.80
CA SER A 33 18.57 -2.15 -20.38
C SER A 33 19.81 -1.66 -19.61
N LYS A 34 19.89 -0.37 -19.26
CA LYS A 34 21.03 0.19 -18.51
C LYS A 34 21.21 -0.47 -17.13
N ALA A 35 20.11 -0.66 -16.41
CA ALA A 35 20.13 -1.30 -15.09
C ALA A 35 20.51 -2.78 -15.24
N PHE A 36 19.95 -3.47 -16.23
CA PHE A 36 20.23 -4.87 -16.49
C PHE A 36 21.68 -5.10 -16.95
N ASP A 37 22.19 -4.31 -17.88
CA ASP A 37 23.59 -4.35 -18.31
C ASP A 37 24.55 -4.14 -17.13
N THR A 38 24.19 -3.24 -16.20
CA THR A 38 24.95 -3.03 -14.97
C THR A 38 24.91 -4.27 -14.08
N ALA A 39 23.75 -4.91 -13.94
CA ALA A 39 23.60 -6.14 -13.16
C ALA A 39 24.50 -7.28 -13.70
N LEU A 40 24.67 -7.39 -15.02
CA LEU A 40 25.54 -8.39 -15.66
C LEU A 40 27.05 -8.18 -15.37
N THR A 41 27.45 -7.00 -14.86
CA THR A 41 28.85 -6.72 -14.48
C THR A 41 29.16 -7.03 -13.01
N ILE A 42 28.12 -7.26 -12.20
CA ILE A 42 28.26 -7.57 -10.77
C ILE A 42 28.50 -9.06 -10.61
N SER A 43 29.25 -9.46 -9.57
CA SER A 43 29.48 -10.88 -9.27
C SER A 43 28.16 -11.63 -9.13
N ASP A 44 28.06 -12.71 -9.88
CA ASP A 44 26.92 -13.61 -10.03
C ASP A 44 26.99 -14.79 -9.03
N GLN A 45 27.68 -14.57 -7.91
CA GLN A 45 27.90 -15.54 -6.84
C GLN A 45 27.46 -14.96 -5.50
N GLY A 46 27.04 -15.84 -4.60
CA GLY A 46 26.73 -15.46 -3.22
C GLY A 46 27.02 -16.59 -2.25
N ILE A 47 26.96 -16.26 -0.95
CA ILE A 47 27.24 -17.20 0.15
C ILE A 47 25.93 -17.57 0.83
N LEU A 48 25.65 -18.87 0.98
CA LEU A 48 24.45 -19.33 1.66
C LEU A 48 24.54 -19.04 3.16
N LYS A 49 23.59 -18.28 3.69
CA LYS A 49 23.51 -17.88 5.09
C LYS A 49 22.15 -18.17 5.67
N GLN A 50 22.10 -18.26 7.00
CA GLN A 50 20.87 -18.42 7.75
C GLN A 50 20.82 -17.42 8.90
N LYS A 51 19.64 -16.86 9.15
CA LYS A 51 19.35 -16.05 10.34
C LYS A 51 18.96 -16.93 11.52
N ASP A 52 19.05 -16.38 12.72
CA ASP A 52 18.62 -17.03 13.97
C ASP A 52 17.14 -17.49 13.95
N ASN A 53 16.29 -16.86 13.14
CA ASN A 53 14.89 -17.23 12.99
C ASN A 53 14.64 -18.39 11.99
N GLY A 54 15.70 -18.98 11.42
CA GLY A 54 15.62 -20.08 10.46
C GLY A 54 15.55 -19.65 8.99
N PHE A 55 15.43 -18.35 8.68
CA PHE A 55 15.40 -17.86 7.30
C PHE A 55 16.74 -18.08 6.60
N VAL A 56 16.72 -18.79 5.46
CA VAL A 56 17.91 -19.09 4.65
C VAL A 56 17.89 -18.27 3.37
N TYR A 57 19.00 -17.63 3.06
CA TYR A 57 19.16 -16.78 1.90
C TYR A 57 20.57 -16.88 1.33
N LEU A 58 20.71 -16.57 0.05
CA LEU A 58 22.01 -16.32 -0.57
C LEU A 58 22.37 -14.85 -0.36
N ASP A 59 23.45 -14.60 0.36
CA ASP A 59 24.04 -13.27 0.55
C ASP A 59 24.81 -12.87 -0.71
N VAL A 60 24.39 -11.79 -1.37
CA VAL A 60 24.97 -11.34 -2.64
C VAL A 60 25.48 -9.91 -2.53
N ALA A 61 26.22 -9.47 -3.55
CA ALA A 61 26.81 -8.14 -3.63
C ALA A 61 25.77 -7.02 -3.44
N ASN A 62 26.00 -6.09 -2.51
CA ASN A 62 25.10 -4.96 -2.27
C ASN A 62 25.04 -3.97 -3.44
N GLU A 63 25.95 -4.09 -4.40
CA GLU A 63 25.99 -3.39 -5.68
C GLU A 63 24.71 -3.62 -6.50
N PHE A 64 24.02 -4.77 -6.33
CA PHE A 64 22.70 -4.96 -6.94
C PHE A 64 21.68 -3.94 -6.43
N ILE A 65 21.81 -3.45 -5.20
CA ILE A 65 20.96 -2.38 -4.68
C ILE A 65 21.60 -1.02 -4.98
N ASN A 66 22.85 -0.83 -4.59
CA ASN A 66 23.51 0.49 -4.61
C ASN A 66 23.78 1.00 -6.03
N SER A 67 23.89 0.12 -7.03
CA SER A 67 24.18 0.49 -8.42
C SER A 67 22.98 0.24 -9.32
N VAL A 68 22.44 -0.98 -9.37
CA VAL A 68 21.36 -1.34 -10.30
C VAL A 68 20.06 -0.59 -9.99
N ALA A 69 19.64 -0.53 -8.71
CA ALA A 69 18.38 0.13 -8.36
C ALA A 69 18.37 1.64 -8.70
N THR A 70 19.53 2.31 -8.67
CA THR A 70 19.65 3.73 -9.01
C THR A 70 19.49 4.03 -10.50
N LEU A 71 19.58 3.00 -11.34
CA LEU A 71 19.46 3.09 -12.79
C LEU A 71 18.08 2.69 -13.31
N ILE A 72 17.17 2.30 -12.42
CA ILE A 72 15.79 1.96 -12.79
C ILE A 72 15.06 3.24 -13.20
N ASP A 73 14.62 3.27 -14.45
CA ASP A 73 13.80 4.35 -15.01
C ASP A 73 12.32 4.05 -14.75
N LEU A 74 11.74 4.76 -13.80
CA LEU A 74 10.32 4.63 -13.43
C LEU A 74 9.73 5.98 -13.02
N PRO A 75 8.41 6.16 -13.14
CA PRO A 75 7.74 7.31 -12.53
C PRO A 75 7.65 7.14 -11.01
N GLY A 76 7.66 8.23 -10.26
CA GLY A 76 7.69 8.19 -8.80
C GLY A 76 9.10 8.00 -8.23
N GLU A 77 9.21 7.29 -7.11
CA GLU A 77 10.45 7.05 -6.39
C GLU A 77 10.65 5.54 -6.19
N LEU A 78 11.85 5.03 -6.43
CA LEU A 78 12.22 3.68 -6.01
C LEU A 78 12.87 3.71 -4.63
N ARG A 79 12.22 3.09 -3.64
CA ARG A 79 12.79 2.92 -2.31
C ARG A 79 13.42 1.57 -2.14
N SER A 80 14.74 1.56 -2.21
CA SER A 80 15.53 0.35 -2.06
C SER A 80 15.59 -0.17 -0.62
N PRO A 81 15.78 -1.49 -0.43
CA PRO A 81 16.04 -2.06 0.89
C PRO A 81 17.33 -1.48 1.50
N PRO A 82 17.43 -1.39 2.84
CA PRO A 82 18.66 -0.94 3.48
C PRO A 82 19.81 -1.94 3.27
N THR A 83 21.01 -1.44 2.99
CA THR A 83 22.25 -2.22 2.78
C THR A 83 23.24 -2.15 3.96
N ALA A 84 22.84 -1.53 5.08
CA ALA A 84 23.67 -1.42 6.28
C ALA A 84 23.91 -2.78 6.96
N THR A 85 24.96 -2.88 7.79
CA THR A 85 25.43 -4.13 8.43
C THR A 85 24.41 -4.88 9.30
N ARG A 86 23.33 -4.22 9.72
CA ARG A 86 22.22 -4.86 10.49
C ARG A 86 21.08 -5.37 9.59
N SER A 87 21.15 -5.11 8.30
CA SER A 87 20.24 -5.63 7.28
C SER A 87 20.84 -6.87 6.62
N VAL A 88 19.98 -7.66 5.98
CA VAL A 88 20.40 -8.73 5.06
C VAL A 88 21.05 -8.14 3.81
N GLY A 89 20.76 -6.88 3.47
CA GLY A 89 21.21 -6.27 2.23
C GLY A 89 20.58 -6.95 1.02
N ALA A 90 21.32 -6.94 -0.09
CA ALA A 90 20.94 -7.67 -1.30
C ALA A 90 21.02 -9.17 -1.05
N HIS A 91 19.94 -9.89 -1.35
CA HIS A 91 19.89 -11.33 -1.13
C HIS A 91 18.90 -12.00 -2.07
N ILE A 92 19.06 -13.32 -2.21
CA ILE A 92 18.10 -14.23 -2.82
C ILE A 92 17.51 -15.10 -1.71
N SER A 93 16.19 -15.10 -1.54
CA SER A 93 15.54 -15.99 -0.57
C SER A 93 15.67 -17.44 -1.03
N VAL A 94 16.07 -18.36 -0.15
CA VAL A 94 16.22 -19.79 -0.48
C VAL A 94 15.26 -20.66 0.30
N PHE A 95 15.14 -20.48 1.63
CA PHE A 95 14.14 -21.15 2.47
C PHE A 95 13.49 -20.17 3.45
N TYR A 96 12.17 -20.23 3.61
CA TYR A 96 11.45 -19.47 4.63
C TYR A 96 11.56 -20.11 6.01
N GLU A 97 11.39 -19.32 7.07
CA GLU A 97 11.47 -19.77 8.46
C GLU A 97 10.56 -20.97 8.74
N LYS A 98 9.36 -20.97 8.14
CA LYS A 98 8.34 -22.02 8.31
C LYS A 98 8.71 -23.35 7.64
N GLU A 99 9.70 -23.37 6.76
CA GLU A 99 10.21 -24.62 6.19
C GLU A 99 11.11 -25.36 7.21
N GLU A 100 11.58 -24.68 8.28
CA GLU A 100 12.37 -25.26 9.38
C GLU A 100 13.62 -26.03 8.93
N ILE A 101 14.24 -25.58 7.83
CA ILE A 101 15.43 -26.21 7.24
C ILE A 101 16.70 -25.53 7.74
N ALA A 102 17.69 -26.34 8.15
CA ALA A 102 19.05 -25.92 8.44
C ALA A 102 20.01 -26.64 7.49
N PRO A 103 20.35 -26.05 6.33
CA PRO A 103 21.15 -26.73 5.31
C PRO A 103 22.56 -27.06 5.81
N LEU A 104 23.10 -28.22 5.43
CA LEU A 104 24.51 -28.57 5.66
C LEU A 104 25.46 -27.68 4.83
N GLU A 105 24.95 -27.09 3.77
CA GLU A 105 25.66 -26.26 2.79
C GLU A 105 25.85 -24.81 3.24
N LEU A 106 25.46 -24.44 4.46
CA LEU A 106 25.68 -23.09 4.99
C LEU A 106 27.17 -22.69 4.91
N GLY A 107 27.42 -21.47 4.43
CA GLY A 107 28.77 -20.96 4.16
C GLY A 107 29.31 -21.33 2.77
N SER A 108 28.63 -22.18 2.01
CA SER A 108 29.02 -22.52 0.64
C SER A 108 28.63 -21.42 -0.35
N THR A 109 29.39 -21.34 -1.44
CA THR A 109 29.13 -20.41 -2.55
C THR A 109 28.21 -21.04 -3.56
N PHE A 110 27.22 -20.29 -4.04
CA PHE A 110 26.35 -20.67 -5.15
C PHE A 110 26.41 -19.60 -6.24
N SER A 111 26.33 -20.02 -7.50
CA SER A 111 26.19 -19.13 -8.66
C SER A 111 24.74 -18.98 -9.11
N PHE A 112 24.45 -17.88 -9.76
CA PHE A 112 23.17 -17.59 -10.39
C PHE A 112 23.39 -16.79 -11.68
N GLU A 113 22.41 -16.68 -12.54
CA GLU A 113 22.47 -15.88 -13.77
C GLU A 113 21.35 -14.83 -13.75
N PRO A 114 21.67 -13.51 -13.85
CA PRO A 114 20.65 -12.49 -14.04
C PRO A 114 19.85 -12.70 -15.32
N LYS A 115 18.52 -12.66 -15.22
CA LYS A 115 17.62 -13.01 -16.33
C LYS A 115 16.93 -11.80 -16.93
N ASP A 116 16.19 -11.06 -16.11
CA ASP A 116 15.46 -9.86 -16.48
C ASP A 116 15.06 -9.05 -15.24
N ILE A 117 14.66 -7.80 -15.43
CA ILE A 117 14.09 -6.95 -14.37
C ILE A 117 12.57 -7.05 -14.46
N ARG A 118 11.91 -7.28 -13.32
CA ARG A 118 10.45 -7.41 -13.24
C ARG A 118 9.86 -6.44 -12.26
N SER A 119 8.60 -6.08 -12.51
CA SER A 119 7.74 -5.46 -11.51
C SER A 119 6.50 -6.30 -11.26
N PHE A 120 5.94 -6.21 -10.06
CA PHE A 120 4.62 -6.77 -9.77
C PHE A 120 3.96 -6.05 -8.61
N THR A 121 2.63 -6.15 -8.56
CA THR A 121 1.81 -5.55 -7.52
C THR A 121 1.32 -6.66 -6.58
N LEU A 122 1.47 -6.46 -5.28
CA LEU A 122 1.07 -7.42 -4.27
C LEU A 122 0.25 -6.76 -3.16
N HIS A 123 -0.76 -7.49 -2.67
CA HIS A 123 -1.55 -7.06 -1.53
C HIS A 123 -0.88 -7.53 -0.22
N THR A 124 -0.49 -6.59 0.63
CA THR A 124 0.02 -6.87 1.98
C THR A 124 -1.04 -6.56 3.04
N ARG A 125 -0.74 -6.93 4.30
CA ARG A 125 -1.52 -6.44 5.44
C ARG A 125 -1.57 -4.91 5.51
N ASP A 126 -0.51 -4.25 5.06
CA ASP A 126 -0.36 -2.80 5.12
C ASP A 126 -0.71 -2.14 3.77
N GLY A 127 -1.56 -2.80 2.97
CA GLY A 127 -2.04 -2.30 1.68
C GLY A 127 -1.30 -2.85 0.46
N LEU A 128 -1.63 -2.29 -0.70
CA LEU A 128 -1.09 -2.63 -2.01
C LEU A 128 0.34 -2.06 -2.17
N LYS A 129 1.27 -2.85 -2.71
CA LYS A 129 2.66 -2.43 -2.97
C LYS A 129 3.09 -2.85 -4.37
N LYS A 130 3.83 -2.00 -5.08
CA LYS A 130 4.51 -2.35 -6.34
C LYS A 130 5.99 -2.59 -6.07
N LEU A 131 6.46 -3.80 -6.31
CA LEU A 131 7.86 -4.21 -6.11
C LEU A 131 8.60 -4.29 -7.43
N TRP A 132 9.89 -3.98 -7.37
CA TRP A 132 10.84 -4.14 -8.47
C TRP A 132 11.92 -5.14 -8.05
N LEU A 133 12.25 -6.07 -8.94
CA LEU A 133 13.22 -7.12 -8.69
C LEU A 133 14.07 -7.42 -9.92
N LEU A 134 15.25 -7.99 -9.68
CA LEU A 134 16.05 -8.69 -10.67
C LEU A 134 15.76 -10.19 -10.53
N ALA A 135 15.14 -10.78 -11.55
CA ALA A 135 14.93 -12.22 -11.60
C ALA A 135 16.26 -12.90 -11.96
N VAL A 136 16.52 -14.05 -11.34
CA VAL A 136 17.73 -14.83 -11.56
C VAL A 136 17.40 -16.32 -11.72
N ASP A 137 18.16 -17.00 -12.57
CA ASP A 137 18.13 -18.45 -12.68
C ASP A 137 19.29 -19.03 -11.85
N SER A 138 19.05 -20.08 -11.05
CA SER A 138 20.09 -20.74 -10.27
C SER A 138 19.76 -22.23 -10.10
N PRO A 139 20.17 -23.08 -11.06
CA PRO A 139 19.93 -24.52 -11.00
C PRO A 139 20.48 -25.15 -9.71
N ASP A 140 21.59 -24.64 -9.18
CA ASP A 140 22.19 -25.16 -7.94
C ASP A 140 21.32 -24.88 -6.72
N LEU A 141 20.68 -23.71 -6.63
CA LEU A 141 19.71 -23.41 -5.58
C LEU A 141 18.42 -24.21 -5.74
N GLU A 142 17.99 -24.49 -6.97
CA GLU A 142 16.86 -25.37 -7.25
C GLU A 142 17.15 -26.80 -6.74
N ASN A 143 18.30 -27.35 -7.13
CA ASN A 143 18.77 -28.67 -6.68
C ASN A 143 18.91 -28.75 -5.16
N LEU A 144 19.43 -27.68 -4.53
CA LEU A 144 19.51 -27.58 -3.08
C LEU A 144 18.12 -27.65 -2.45
N ARG A 145 17.13 -26.94 -2.97
CA ARG A 145 15.76 -27.03 -2.42
C ARG A 145 15.18 -28.43 -2.56
N GLU A 146 15.37 -29.05 -3.72
CA GLU A 146 14.90 -30.42 -3.98
C GLU A 146 15.57 -31.45 -3.06
N SER A 147 16.85 -31.29 -2.70
CA SER A 147 17.54 -32.21 -1.80
C SER A 147 16.96 -32.21 -0.37
N TYR A 148 16.26 -31.14 0.02
CA TYR A 148 15.51 -31.06 1.28
C TYR A 148 14.00 -31.35 1.08
N ASN A 149 13.63 -32.06 0.00
CA ASN A 149 12.24 -32.40 -0.34
C ASN A 149 11.31 -31.18 -0.48
N CYS A 150 11.86 -30.01 -0.80
CA CYS A 150 11.09 -28.81 -1.11
C CYS A 150 10.84 -28.71 -2.61
N SER A 151 9.90 -27.85 -3.01
CA SER A 151 9.78 -27.45 -4.42
C SER A 151 11.04 -26.72 -4.87
N SER A 152 11.52 -26.98 -6.09
CA SER A 152 12.69 -26.31 -6.69
C SER A 152 12.65 -24.79 -6.58
N LYS A 153 11.46 -24.21 -6.68
CA LYS A 153 11.22 -22.77 -6.58
C LYS A 153 10.40 -22.40 -5.35
N LEU A 154 10.73 -21.27 -4.73
CA LEU A 154 9.93 -20.71 -3.65
C LEU A 154 8.57 -20.26 -4.18
N LYS A 155 7.49 -20.84 -3.66
CA LYS A 155 6.11 -20.53 -4.07
C LYS A 155 5.90 -20.52 -5.61
N GLY A 156 6.68 -21.33 -6.34
CA GLY A 156 6.57 -21.49 -7.79
C GLY A 156 7.08 -20.33 -8.65
N HIS A 157 7.79 -19.33 -8.11
CA HIS A 157 8.39 -18.23 -8.88
C HIS A 157 9.92 -18.31 -8.94
N ASP A 158 10.51 -17.66 -9.96
CA ASP A 158 11.96 -17.56 -10.10
C ASP A 158 12.59 -16.92 -8.86
N PHE A 159 13.81 -17.34 -8.53
CA PHE A 159 14.63 -16.65 -7.55
C PHE A 159 14.82 -15.20 -7.97
N HIS A 160 14.99 -14.31 -7.00
CA HIS A 160 15.10 -12.90 -7.29
C HIS A 160 15.83 -12.13 -6.20
N ILE A 161 16.39 -10.99 -6.61
CA ILE A 161 16.95 -9.95 -5.74
C ILE A 161 15.97 -8.78 -5.75
N THR A 162 15.47 -8.37 -4.58
CA THR A 162 14.58 -7.21 -4.48
C THR A 162 15.37 -5.92 -4.64
N LEU A 163 15.02 -5.10 -5.65
CA LEU A 163 15.66 -3.82 -5.93
C LEU A 163 15.01 -2.67 -5.15
N GLY A 164 13.69 -2.73 -4.95
CA GLY A 164 12.97 -1.73 -4.16
C GLY A 164 11.45 -1.78 -4.27
N LYS A 165 10.81 -0.85 -3.56
CA LYS A 165 9.37 -0.57 -3.63
C LYS A 165 9.17 0.73 -4.40
N GLN A 166 8.31 0.71 -5.40
CA GLN A 166 7.93 1.93 -6.11
C GLN A 166 6.90 2.70 -5.26
N MET A 167 7.18 3.97 -5.02
CA MET A 167 6.37 4.87 -4.23
C MET A 167 5.94 6.07 -5.08
N PRO A 168 4.73 6.62 -4.86
CA PRO A 168 4.38 7.90 -5.44
C PRO A 168 5.32 9.01 -4.98
N SER A 169 5.55 9.99 -5.84
CA SER A 169 6.37 11.16 -5.58
C SER A 169 5.60 12.46 -5.85
N ALA A 170 6.12 13.55 -5.30
CA ALA A 170 5.65 14.91 -5.52
C ALA A 170 6.75 15.73 -6.22
N PRO A 171 6.39 16.82 -6.93
CA PRO A 171 7.35 17.70 -7.58
C PRO A 171 8.42 18.24 -6.62
N GLU A 172 9.62 18.51 -7.12
CA GLU A 172 10.67 19.10 -6.27
C GLU A 172 10.21 20.45 -5.68
N GLY A 173 10.50 20.66 -4.39
CA GLY A 173 10.16 21.91 -3.71
C GLY A 173 8.65 22.11 -3.42
N TRP A 174 7.81 21.11 -3.65
CA TRP A 174 6.35 21.20 -3.53
C TRP A 174 5.84 21.79 -2.19
N LYS A 175 6.56 21.57 -1.09
CA LYS A 175 6.18 22.09 0.24
C LYS A 175 6.20 23.62 0.35
N ASN A 176 6.93 24.31 -0.53
CA ASN A 176 7.07 25.76 -0.52
C ASN A 176 6.18 26.45 -1.57
N VAL A 177 5.19 25.74 -2.10
CA VAL A 177 4.27 26.25 -3.11
C VAL A 177 3.15 27.04 -2.42
N GLU A 178 2.97 28.30 -2.81
CA GLU A 178 1.90 29.19 -2.34
C GLU A 178 0.87 29.44 -3.46
N VAL A 179 0.49 28.38 -4.18
CA VAL A 179 -0.45 28.45 -5.30
C VAL A 179 -1.79 27.85 -4.89
N ILE A 180 -2.85 28.65 -4.98
CA ILE A 180 -4.23 28.15 -4.91
C ILE A 180 -4.49 27.26 -6.12
N SER A 181 -4.96 26.04 -5.90
CA SER A 181 -5.23 25.10 -6.97
C SER A 181 -6.28 25.66 -7.94
N PRO A 182 -6.06 25.57 -9.27
CA PRO A 182 -7.07 25.94 -10.25
C PRO A 182 -8.32 25.05 -10.17
N LEU A 183 -8.20 23.85 -9.59
CA LEU A 183 -9.31 22.91 -9.40
C LEU A 183 -10.40 23.47 -8.46
N ASN A 184 -10.08 24.47 -7.63
CA ASN A 184 -11.08 25.12 -6.77
C ASN A 184 -12.14 25.91 -7.56
N TYR A 185 -11.85 26.29 -8.81
CA TYR A 185 -12.72 27.15 -9.63
C TYR A 185 -13.40 26.40 -10.76
N LEU A 186 -13.36 25.06 -10.74
CA LEU A 186 -14.12 24.26 -11.68
C LEU A 186 -15.58 24.27 -11.22
N ASP A 187 -16.38 25.08 -11.92
CA ASP A 187 -17.78 25.35 -11.62
C ASP A 187 -18.64 24.09 -11.84
N GLN A 188 -18.65 23.20 -10.85
CA GLN A 188 -19.81 22.44 -10.34
C GLN A 188 -19.33 21.33 -9.37
N PRO A 189 -19.86 21.25 -8.13
CA PRO A 189 -19.75 20.00 -7.36
C PRO A 189 -20.40 18.88 -8.16
N TYR A 190 -19.90 17.65 -8.07
CA TYR A 190 -20.54 16.52 -8.74
C TYR A 190 -21.94 16.31 -8.14
N GLU A 191 -22.97 16.83 -8.80
CA GLU A 191 -24.37 16.76 -8.36
C GLU A 191 -24.81 15.30 -8.17
N GLY A 192 -25.55 15.03 -7.09
CA GLY A 192 -26.23 13.74 -6.88
C GLY A 192 -25.43 12.68 -6.11
N LEU A 193 -24.24 12.99 -5.60
CA LEU A 193 -23.50 12.08 -4.72
C LEU A 193 -24.05 12.15 -3.29
N SER A 194 -25.15 11.44 -3.04
CA SER A 194 -25.58 11.11 -1.67
C SER A 194 -24.39 10.51 -0.94
N SER A 195 -24.03 11.06 0.22
CA SER A 195 -23.05 10.44 1.09
C SER A 195 -23.55 9.06 1.50
N GLU A 196 -22.88 8.01 1.06
CA GLU A 196 -23.09 6.66 1.57
C GLU A 196 -22.37 6.53 2.91
N GLY A 197 -23.05 6.06 3.96
CA GLY A 197 -22.43 5.76 5.25
C GLY A 197 -23.36 5.98 6.44
N ASP A 198 -23.14 5.19 7.49
CA ASP A 198 -23.93 5.20 8.73
C ASP A 198 -23.49 6.36 9.66
N PHE A 199 -23.62 7.59 9.17
CA PHE A 199 -23.33 8.79 9.95
C PHE A 199 -24.61 9.38 10.56
N ASN A 200 -24.48 9.85 11.79
CA ASN A 200 -25.51 10.63 12.46
C ASN A 200 -25.10 12.11 12.42
N THR A 201 -26.01 12.98 11.94
CA THR A 201 -25.81 14.43 11.93
C THR A 201 -26.27 15.04 13.25
N VAL A 202 -25.53 16.02 13.73
CA VAL A 202 -25.83 16.74 14.97
C VAL A 202 -25.96 18.22 14.67
N GLU A 203 -27.12 18.80 14.97
CA GLU A 203 -27.29 20.25 14.88
C GLU A 203 -26.47 20.94 15.98
N ASN A 204 -25.57 21.83 15.55
CA ASN A 204 -24.73 22.58 16.47
C ASN A 204 -24.34 23.94 15.85
N ASN A 205 -25.13 24.96 16.15
CA ASN A 205 -24.93 26.31 15.62
C ASN A 205 -23.61 26.93 16.09
N ALA A 206 -23.11 26.57 17.28
CA ALA A 206 -21.86 27.10 17.80
C ALA A 206 -20.65 26.63 16.95
N LEU A 207 -20.66 25.37 16.51
CA LEU A 207 -19.62 24.83 15.62
C LEU A 207 -19.60 25.49 14.24
N GLN A 208 -20.78 25.80 13.70
CA GLN A 208 -20.85 26.54 12.43
C GLN A 208 -20.25 27.94 12.57
N GLU A 209 -20.42 28.62 13.70
CA GLU A 209 -19.77 29.91 13.94
C GLU A 209 -18.25 29.79 14.07
N ILE A 210 -17.73 28.76 14.76
CA ILE A 210 -16.28 28.55 14.87
C ILE A 210 -15.67 28.28 13.49
N ALA A 211 -16.31 27.42 12.69
CA ALA A 211 -15.85 27.08 11.35
C ALA A 211 -15.74 28.29 10.39
N LYS A 212 -16.49 29.38 10.64
CA LYS A 212 -16.38 30.63 9.87
C LYS A 212 -15.09 31.42 10.14
N HIS A 213 -14.45 31.19 11.29
CA HIS A 213 -13.27 31.97 11.73
C HIS A 213 -11.97 31.15 11.68
N VAL A 214 -12.05 29.85 11.42
CA VAL A 214 -10.89 29.01 11.09
C VAL A 214 -10.68 29.03 9.57
N ASP A 215 -9.42 29.04 9.15
CA ASP A 215 -9.07 29.12 7.73
C ASP A 215 -9.52 27.85 6.99
N ASN A 216 -10.46 28.01 6.06
CA ASN A 216 -11.00 26.92 5.24
C ASN A 216 -10.16 26.68 3.97
N VAL A 217 -8.85 26.86 4.08
CA VAL A 217 -7.88 26.64 3.00
C VAL A 217 -6.69 25.88 3.57
N ALA A 218 -6.23 24.85 2.85
CA ALA A 218 -5.20 23.96 3.34
C ALA A 218 -4.32 23.42 2.21
N GLN A 219 -3.07 23.10 2.53
CA GLN A 219 -2.10 22.60 1.56
C GLN A 219 -2.27 21.09 1.35
N LEU A 220 -2.24 20.65 0.09
CA LEU A 220 -2.26 19.23 -0.27
C LEU A 220 -0.88 18.60 -0.03
N ASN A 221 -0.82 17.69 0.93
CA ASN A 221 0.37 16.98 1.33
C ASN A 221 0.40 15.53 0.83
N LEU A 222 1.58 15.10 0.37
CA LEU A 222 1.90 13.70 0.08
C LEU A 222 2.83 13.15 1.17
N LYS A 223 2.41 12.08 1.86
CA LYS A 223 3.29 11.34 2.76
C LYS A 223 4.22 10.43 1.98
N ASN A 224 5.34 10.09 2.62
CA ASN A 224 6.30 9.15 2.09
C ASN A 224 5.68 7.78 1.74
N ASN A 225 4.61 7.34 2.41
CA ASN A 225 3.94 6.09 2.08
C ASN A 225 2.90 6.22 0.94
N GLY A 226 2.78 7.37 0.27
CA GLY A 226 1.78 7.57 -0.79
C GLY A 226 0.42 8.08 -0.30
N PHE A 227 0.20 8.25 1.01
CA PHE A 227 -1.05 8.81 1.51
C PHE A 227 -1.16 10.32 1.22
N VAL A 228 -2.27 10.75 0.64
CA VAL A 228 -2.53 12.14 0.25
C VAL A 228 -3.60 12.75 1.16
N TYR A 229 -3.34 13.93 1.71
CA TYR A 229 -4.22 14.61 2.65
C TYR A 229 -4.10 16.14 2.54
N LEU A 230 -5.13 16.87 2.96
CA LEU A 230 -4.98 18.29 3.30
C LEU A 230 -4.52 18.44 4.74
N ASP A 231 -3.49 19.25 4.95
CA ASP A 231 -3.01 19.66 6.27
C ASP A 231 -3.78 20.90 6.70
N VAL A 232 -4.77 20.72 7.58
CA VAL A 232 -5.69 21.78 7.99
C VAL A 232 -5.28 22.31 9.35
N ASP A 233 -5.70 23.53 9.67
CA ASP A 233 -5.36 24.18 10.94
C ASP A 233 -5.81 23.34 12.16
N ASP A 234 -4.89 23.09 13.09
CA ASP A 234 -5.16 22.34 14.32
C ASP A 234 -6.26 23.01 15.18
N ARG A 235 -6.57 24.30 14.98
CA ARG A 235 -7.73 24.99 15.58
C ARG A 235 -9.06 24.30 15.32
N TYR A 236 -9.22 23.59 14.20
CA TYR A 236 -10.42 22.77 13.97
C TYR A 236 -10.63 21.71 15.05
N VAL A 237 -9.55 21.18 15.63
CA VAL A 237 -9.63 20.19 16.71
C VAL A 237 -9.61 20.89 18.06
N GLU A 238 -8.72 21.86 18.23
CA GLU A 238 -8.50 22.52 19.52
C GLU A 238 -9.69 23.35 19.99
N GLU A 239 -10.34 24.11 19.09
CA GLU A 239 -11.45 24.99 19.46
C GLU A 239 -12.80 24.27 19.43
N MET A 240 -13.00 23.31 18.51
CA MET A 240 -14.32 22.70 18.30
C MET A 240 -14.66 21.63 19.33
N THR A 241 -13.67 21.03 19.98
CA THR A 241 -13.91 19.92 20.90
C THR A 241 -14.63 20.32 22.17
N GLU A 242 -14.55 21.59 22.59
CA GLU A 242 -15.30 22.15 23.72
C GLU A 242 -16.82 22.21 23.47
N TYR A 243 -17.24 22.15 22.21
CA TYR A 243 -18.64 22.30 21.79
C TYR A 243 -19.27 20.98 21.37
N LEU A 244 -18.53 19.86 21.49
CA LEU A 244 -19.07 18.55 21.20
C LEU A 244 -20.05 18.12 22.30
N PRO A 245 -21.24 17.59 21.96
CA PRO A 245 -22.20 17.09 22.93
C PRO A 245 -21.81 15.68 23.40
N VAL A 246 -20.60 15.58 23.97
CA VAL A 246 -20.05 14.36 24.54
C VAL A 246 -20.71 14.10 25.89
N THR A 247 -21.13 12.86 26.13
CA THR A 247 -21.68 12.40 27.40
C THR A 247 -20.73 11.48 28.17
N GLY A 248 -19.73 10.89 27.50
CA GLY A 248 -18.70 10.03 28.09
C GLY A 248 -17.29 10.61 28.08
N ASP A 249 -16.30 9.74 28.28
CA ASP A 249 -14.88 10.12 28.21
C ASP A 249 -14.48 10.40 26.76
N PHE A 250 -14.18 11.66 26.46
CA PHE A 250 -13.69 12.08 25.16
C PHE A 250 -12.16 12.12 25.12
N LYS A 251 -11.61 11.54 24.06
CA LYS A 251 -10.21 11.68 23.70
C LYS A 251 -10.08 12.43 22.37
N VAL A 252 -9.63 13.66 22.50
CA VAL A 252 -9.30 14.57 21.40
C VAL A 252 -8.26 13.92 20.46
N LEU A 253 -8.37 14.19 19.16
CA LEU A 253 -7.35 13.82 18.19
C LEU A 253 -6.01 14.46 18.59
N SER A 254 -4.95 13.67 18.59
CA SER A 254 -3.63 14.19 18.96
C SER A 254 -3.09 15.12 17.86
N THR A 255 -2.96 16.41 18.18
CA THR A 255 -2.40 17.46 17.33
C THR A 255 -0.90 17.70 17.63
N GLY A 256 -0.23 18.54 16.83
CA GLY A 256 1.15 18.99 17.08
C GLY A 256 2.24 18.46 16.14
N PRO A 257 3.49 18.96 16.26
CA PRO A 257 4.52 18.91 15.21
C PRO A 257 5.09 17.51 14.92
N ARG A 258 4.80 16.52 15.78
CA ARG A 258 5.18 15.11 15.58
C ARG A 258 4.00 14.22 15.19
N LYS A 259 2.83 14.81 15.02
CA LYS A 259 1.58 14.17 14.63
C LYS A 259 1.17 14.71 13.27
N MET A 260 0.18 14.07 12.66
CA MET A 260 -0.38 14.55 11.40
C MET A 260 -1.25 15.80 11.58
N GLY A 261 -1.63 16.12 12.82
CA GLY A 261 -2.58 17.19 13.09
C GLY A 261 -3.98 16.89 12.59
N ALA A 262 -4.81 17.92 12.61
CA ALA A 262 -6.06 17.96 11.89
C ALA A 262 -5.79 17.81 10.39
N HIS A 263 -6.56 16.97 9.71
CA HIS A 263 -6.38 16.74 8.28
C HIS A 263 -7.67 16.27 7.62
N ILE A 264 -7.70 16.41 6.29
CA ILE A 264 -8.71 15.80 5.42
C ILE A 264 -8.03 14.73 4.57
N SER A 265 -8.47 13.48 4.68
CA SER A 265 -7.96 12.39 3.84
C SER A 265 -8.44 12.55 2.40
N VAL A 266 -7.53 12.51 1.42
CA VAL A 266 -7.88 12.77 0.00
C VAL A 266 -7.68 11.54 -0.87
N ILE A 267 -6.53 10.86 -0.83
CA ILE A 267 -6.27 9.63 -1.60
C ILE A 267 -5.50 8.64 -0.73
N TYR A 268 -5.98 7.40 -0.64
CA TYR A 268 -5.27 6.35 0.11
C TYR A 268 -4.07 5.80 -0.67
N GLU A 269 -3.09 5.26 0.06
CA GLU A 269 -1.93 4.59 -0.52
C GLU A 269 -2.34 3.51 -1.55
N ASP A 270 -3.33 2.69 -1.21
CA ASP A 270 -3.83 1.63 -2.11
C ASP A 270 -4.47 2.17 -3.38
N GLU A 271 -5.15 3.32 -3.29
CA GLU A 271 -5.71 4.00 -4.46
C GLU A 271 -4.58 4.52 -5.36
N MET A 272 -3.53 5.11 -4.78
CA MET A 272 -2.37 5.60 -5.54
C MET A 272 -1.67 4.47 -6.29
N ILE A 273 -1.34 3.36 -5.59
CA ILE A 273 -0.66 2.22 -6.20
C ILE A 273 -1.57 1.51 -7.21
N GLY A 274 -2.84 1.30 -6.86
CA GLY A 274 -3.80 0.55 -7.67
C GLY A 274 -4.19 1.25 -8.96
N HIS A 275 -4.21 2.59 -8.95
CA HIS A 275 -4.46 3.42 -10.13
C HIS A 275 -3.16 3.92 -10.80
N GLU A 276 -2.00 3.43 -10.37
CA GLU A 276 -0.69 3.80 -10.93
C GLU A 276 -0.43 5.33 -10.91
N ILE A 277 -0.89 6.00 -9.85
CA ILE A 277 -0.67 7.43 -9.60
C ILE A 277 0.72 7.61 -8.99
N TRP A 278 1.74 7.68 -9.85
CA TRP A 278 3.14 7.73 -9.41
C TRP A 278 3.67 9.15 -9.19
N ASN A 279 3.07 10.15 -9.83
CA ASN A 279 3.47 11.55 -9.74
C ASN A 279 2.22 12.39 -9.44
N LEU A 280 2.16 12.96 -8.24
CA LEU A 280 1.05 13.84 -7.83
C LEU A 280 1.44 15.29 -8.10
N SER A 281 1.11 15.81 -9.29
CA SER A 281 1.48 17.16 -9.71
C SER A 281 0.89 18.27 -8.85
N GLU A 282 -0.24 18.01 -8.19
CA GLU A 282 -0.97 18.98 -7.37
C GLU A 282 -0.46 19.03 -5.92
N ALA A 283 0.49 18.16 -5.55
CA ALA A 283 1.11 18.23 -4.23
C ALA A 283 1.69 19.64 -4.00
N GLY A 284 1.40 20.21 -2.83
CA GLY A 284 1.80 21.56 -2.44
C GLY A 284 0.82 22.66 -2.82
N GLN A 285 -0.15 22.39 -3.70
CA GLN A 285 -1.21 23.35 -4.00
C GLN A 285 -2.18 23.47 -2.83
N TRP A 286 -2.82 24.63 -2.73
CA TRP A 286 -3.78 24.95 -1.69
C TRP A 286 -5.21 24.74 -2.18
N PHE A 287 -6.00 24.02 -1.40
CA PHE A 287 -7.40 23.71 -1.69
C PHE A 287 -8.31 24.38 -0.68
N THR A 288 -9.40 24.93 -1.18
CA THR A 288 -10.47 25.49 -0.35
C THR A 288 -11.50 24.41 -0.04
N PHE A 289 -12.08 24.48 1.15
CA PHE A 289 -13.20 23.63 1.55
C PHE A 289 -14.23 24.45 2.32
N GLN A 290 -15.34 23.83 2.70
CA GLN A 290 -16.35 24.42 3.57
C GLN A 290 -16.84 23.38 4.56
N VAL A 291 -16.86 23.70 5.85
CA VAL A 291 -17.51 22.84 6.84
C VAL A 291 -19.02 22.85 6.63
N LYS A 292 -19.61 21.66 6.47
CA LYS A 292 -21.05 21.47 6.29
C LYS A 292 -21.75 21.31 7.64
N GLU A 293 -21.33 20.30 8.40
CA GLU A 293 -22.03 19.87 9.60
C GLU A 293 -21.15 18.97 10.50
N LEU A 294 -21.53 18.89 11.77
CA LEU A 294 -20.98 17.92 12.70
C LEU A 294 -21.67 16.56 12.50
N ARG A 295 -20.87 15.50 12.46
CA ARG A 295 -21.35 14.13 12.42
C ARG A 295 -20.65 13.26 13.46
N TYR A 296 -21.25 12.11 13.73
CA TYR A 296 -20.58 11.01 14.40
C TYR A 296 -20.90 9.66 13.77
N VAL A 297 -20.03 8.68 14.02
CA VAL A 297 -20.24 7.27 13.70
C VAL A 297 -19.85 6.40 14.87
N ASP A 298 -20.69 5.43 15.21
CA ASP A 298 -20.44 4.48 16.28
C ASP A 298 -19.71 3.25 15.73
N ARG A 299 -18.61 2.85 16.37
CA ARG A 299 -17.78 1.70 16.00
C ARG A 299 -17.45 0.88 17.23
N GLY A 300 -18.33 -0.08 17.55
CA GLY A 300 -18.26 -0.84 18.79
C GLY A 300 -18.46 0.08 20.00
N ALA A 301 -17.60 -0.02 21.01
CA ALA A 301 -17.67 0.79 22.23
C ALA A 301 -17.14 2.24 22.08
N LYS A 302 -17.08 2.77 20.85
CA LYS A 302 -16.53 4.10 20.57
C LYS A 302 -17.39 4.87 19.59
N ARG A 303 -17.53 6.17 19.84
CA ARG A 303 -18.13 7.13 18.91
C ARG A 303 -17.03 8.03 18.34
N LEU A 304 -16.90 8.05 17.02
CA LEU A 304 -15.97 8.93 16.33
C LEU A 304 -16.68 10.21 15.93
N TRP A 305 -16.17 11.36 16.38
CA TRP A 305 -16.71 12.68 16.06
C TRP A 305 -15.93 13.31 14.91
N LEU A 306 -16.65 13.83 13.91
CA LEU A 306 -16.07 14.36 12.68
C LEU A 306 -16.83 15.55 12.11
N LEU A 307 -16.14 16.47 11.47
CA LEU A 307 -16.72 17.54 10.67
C LEU A 307 -16.81 17.07 9.22
N ALA A 308 -18.01 17.00 8.66
CA ALA A 308 -18.18 16.81 7.23
C ALA A 308 -17.83 18.11 6.49
N VAL A 309 -17.08 18.01 5.40
CA VAL A 309 -16.67 19.16 4.59
C VAL A 309 -17.02 18.97 3.12
N GLU A 310 -17.40 20.06 2.48
CA GLU A 310 -17.51 20.18 1.03
C GLU A 310 -16.18 20.67 0.46
N ALA A 311 -15.64 19.98 -0.53
CA ALA A 311 -14.39 20.35 -1.16
C ALA A 311 -14.40 19.98 -2.65
N PRO A 312 -15.12 20.73 -3.51
CA PRO A 312 -15.29 20.36 -4.91
C PRO A 312 -13.96 20.23 -5.65
N GLY A 313 -12.96 21.07 -5.34
CA GLY A 313 -11.62 20.95 -5.92
C GLY A 313 -10.95 19.60 -5.63
N LEU A 314 -11.19 18.99 -4.47
CA LEU A 314 -10.68 17.66 -4.14
C LEU A 314 -11.43 16.54 -4.89
N GLU A 315 -12.74 16.71 -5.11
CA GLU A 315 -13.51 15.77 -5.93
C GLU A 315 -12.97 15.75 -7.36
N HIS A 316 -12.75 16.94 -7.95
CA HIS A 316 -12.13 17.09 -9.26
C HIS A 316 -10.74 16.45 -9.30
N LEU A 317 -9.89 16.72 -8.31
CA LEU A 317 -8.56 16.11 -8.20
C LEU A 317 -8.65 14.59 -8.25
N ARG A 318 -9.53 13.98 -7.46
CA ARG A 318 -9.70 12.52 -7.46
C ARG A 318 -10.14 11.99 -8.82
N THR A 319 -11.12 12.64 -9.46
CA THR A 319 -11.60 12.21 -10.78
C THR A 319 -10.58 12.37 -11.89
N GLN A 320 -9.67 13.36 -11.79
CA GLN A 320 -8.55 13.54 -12.72
C GLN A 320 -7.64 12.30 -12.78
N TYR A 321 -7.52 11.58 -11.65
CA TYR A 321 -6.77 10.33 -11.55
C TYR A 321 -7.62 9.07 -11.72
N GLY A 322 -8.86 9.21 -12.21
CA GLY A 322 -9.76 8.08 -12.44
C GLY A 322 -10.30 7.44 -11.16
N LEU A 323 -10.20 8.12 -10.02
CA LEU A 323 -10.79 7.68 -8.75
C LEU A 323 -12.25 8.13 -8.65
N LYS A 324 -13.00 7.50 -7.74
CA LYS A 324 -14.32 8.02 -7.34
C LYS A 324 -14.17 9.41 -6.70
N PRO A 325 -15.07 10.36 -6.97
CA PRO A 325 -14.97 11.74 -6.47
C PRO A 325 -14.89 11.84 -4.94
N LYS A 326 -15.57 10.93 -4.23
CA LYS A 326 -15.57 10.85 -2.77
C LYS A 326 -14.76 9.66 -2.27
N LEU A 327 -14.06 9.86 -1.15
CA LEU A 327 -13.34 8.79 -0.47
C LEU A 327 -14.36 7.82 0.14
N GLN A 328 -14.30 6.55 -0.25
CA GLN A 328 -15.23 5.50 0.23
C GLN A 328 -16.73 5.86 0.11
N GLY A 329 -17.11 6.76 -0.81
CA GLY A 329 -18.51 7.14 -1.04
C GLY A 329 -19.11 8.15 -0.05
N HIS A 330 -18.35 8.61 0.96
CA HIS A 330 -18.81 9.61 1.93
C HIS A 330 -18.13 10.97 1.75
N ASP A 331 -18.71 12.01 2.36
CA ASP A 331 -18.10 13.34 2.36
C ASP A 331 -16.68 13.30 2.93
N PHE A 332 -15.82 14.19 2.45
CA PHE A 332 -14.55 14.48 3.09
C PHE A 332 -14.82 14.92 4.54
N HIS A 333 -13.87 14.65 5.44
CA HIS A 333 -14.06 15.02 6.83
C HIS A 333 -12.75 15.28 7.58
N ILE A 334 -12.88 16.07 8.65
CA ILE A 334 -11.87 16.30 9.66
C ILE A 334 -12.26 15.51 10.90
N THR A 335 -11.37 14.65 11.40
CA THR A 335 -11.62 13.90 12.64
C THR A 335 -11.30 14.77 13.85
N LEU A 336 -12.21 14.85 14.82
CA LEU A 336 -12.03 15.65 16.04
C LEU A 336 -11.51 14.82 17.22
N GLY A 337 -11.90 13.54 17.27
CA GLY A 337 -11.54 12.64 18.36
C GLY A 337 -12.57 11.53 18.52
N TYR A 338 -12.44 10.76 19.59
CA TYR A 338 -13.38 9.69 19.90
C TYR A 338 -13.86 9.76 21.34
N GLU A 339 -15.14 9.44 21.51
CA GLU A 339 -15.82 9.29 22.80
C GLU A 339 -15.94 7.80 23.12
N SER A 340 -15.72 7.44 24.38
CA SER A 340 -15.96 6.09 24.87
C SER A 340 -17.44 5.94 25.20
N LEU A 341 -18.12 5.02 24.52
CA LEU A 341 -19.49 4.67 24.84
C LEU A 341 -19.42 3.66 25.99
N VAL A 342 -19.74 4.10 27.20
CA VAL A 342 -19.90 3.18 28.34
C VAL A 342 -20.97 2.18 27.94
N GLU A 343 -20.68 0.88 27.99
CA GLU A 343 -21.73 -0.13 27.93
C GLU A 343 -22.69 0.13 29.09
N ALA A 344 -23.86 0.69 28.82
CA ALA A 344 -24.99 0.64 29.74
C ALA A 344 -25.46 -0.82 29.80
N ALA A 345 -24.69 -1.68 30.46
CA ALA A 345 -25.03 -3.08 30.71
C ALA A 345 -24.29 -3.58 31.95
N CYS A 346 -24.75 -3.17 33.14
CA CYS A 346 -24.75 -4.04 34.32
C CYS A 346 -25.59 -3.51 35.50
N GLU A 347 -26.81 -3.01 35.27
CA GLU A 347 -27.86 -2.97 36.32
C GLU A 347 -29.22 -3.30 35.68
N GLU A 348 -29.40 -4.55 35.25
CA GLU A 348 -30.68 -5.22 35.49
C GLU A 348 -30.45 -6.11 36.72
N GLU A 349 -30.80 -5.57 37.89
CA GLU A 349 -31.13 -6.33 39.09
C GLU A 349 -32.01 -7.51 38.66
N LYS A 350 -31.62 -8.76 38.92
CA LYS A 350 -31.88 -9.42 40.21
C LYS A 350 -33.23 -9.04 40.85
N ASP A 351 -34.29 -8.99 40.05
CA ASP A 351 -35.66 -9.19 40.54
C ASP A 351 -36.44 -10.09 39.59
N ALA A 352 -36.12 -11.38 39.66
CA ALA A 352 -37.06 -12.47 39.38
C ALA A 352 -36.66 -13.66 40.25
N ALA A 353 -37.18 -13.61 41.48
CA ALA A 353 -37.32 -14.75 42.38
C ALA A 353 -38.23 -15.84 41.79
#